data_AF-A0A966QCN3-F1
#
_entry.id   AF-A0A966QCN3-F1
#
_cell.length_a   1.000
_cell.length_b   1.000
_cell.length_c   1.000
_cell.angle_alpha   90.00
_cell.angle_beta   90.00
_cell.angle_gamma   90.00
#
_symmetry.space_group_name_H-M   'P 1'
#
loop_
_entity.id
_entity.type
_entity.pdbx_description
1 polymer ?
#
loop_
_entity_poly.entity_id
_entity_poly.type
_entity_poly.pdbx_seq_one_letter_code
_entity_poly.pdbx_strand_id
1 'polypeptide(L)'
;HADDLGEACVFALERWQPQPDGLQHLNVGTGVDLTIKQLAEAVAEATGFQGEILWDPTQPDGTPKKQLDVSRMAALGWRARIPLSEGLRSTVQLFREQLNQQLVRL
;
A
#
# COMPACT_ATOMS: atom_id res chain seq x y z
N HIS A 1 -3.09 -2.40 -0.07
CA HIS A 1 -3.57 -2.67 -1.44
C HIS A 1 -4.71 -1.72 -1.77
N ALA A 2 -5.04 -1.47 -3.04
CA ALA A 2 -6.17 -0.59 -3.40
C ALA A 2 -7.52 -1.17 -2.95
N ASP A 3 -7.69 -2.49 -3.05
CA ASP A 3 -8.92 -3.17 -2.59
C ASP A 3 -9.11 -3.03 -1.08
N ASP A 4 -8.06 -3.17 -0.26
CA ASP A 4 -8.13 -2.87 1.18
C ASP A 4 -8.64 -1.43 1.42
N LEU A 5 -8.15 -0.45 0.65
CA LEU A 5 -8.63 0.93 0.78
C LEU A 5 -10.10 1.05 0.39
N GLY A 6 -10.54 0.38 -0.67
CA GLY A 6 -11.95 0.31 -1.07
C GLY A 6 -12.83 -0.27 0.04
N GLU A 7 -12.44 -1.40 0.62
CA GLU A 7 -13.12 -2.03 1.74
C GLU A 7 -13.15 -1.13 2.99
N ALA A 8 -12.05 -0.44 3.29
CA ALA A 8 -11.98 0.51 4.40
C ALA A 8 -12.98 1.67 4.22
N CYS A 9 -13.10 2.20 3.00
CA CYS A 9 -14.05 3.26 2.69
C CYS A 9 -15.49 2.80 2.90
N VAL A 10 -15.86 1.62 2.38
CA VAL A 10 -17.19 1.04 2.58
C VAL A 10 -17.46 0.84 4.08
N PHE A 11 -16.50 0.23 4.80
CA PHE A 11 -16.60 0.02 6.23
C PHE A 11 -16.81 1.33 7.00
N ALA A 12 -16.04 2.37 6.69
CA ALA A 12 -16.13 3.67 7.35
C ALA A 12 -17.50 4.33 7.10
N LEU A 13 -18.01 4.28 5.86
CA LEU A 13 -19.33 4.82 5.52
C LEU A 13 -20.47 4.11 6.26
N GLU A 14 -20.34 2.80 6.50
CA GLU A 14 -21.36 2.01 7.19
C GLU A 14 -21.29 2.13 8.72
N ARG A 15 -20.09 2.27 9.29
CA ARG A 15 -19.84 2.04 10.72
C ARG A 15 -19.36 3.27 11.49
N TRP A 16 -18.81 4.27 10.82
CA TRP A 16 -18.21 5.41 11.49
C TRP A 16 -19.08 6.67 11.37
N GLN A 17 -19.42 7.24 12.52
CA GLN A 17 -20.21 8.46 12.64
C GLN A 17 -19.37 9.51 13.36
N PRO A 18 -18.63 10.38 12.66
CA PRO A 18 -17.85 11.43 13.29
C PRO A 18 -18.78 12.42 14.01
N GLN A 19 -18.41 12.82 15.23
CA GLN A 19 -19.12 13.88 15.94
C GLN A 19 -18.77 15.24 15.34
N PRO A 20 -19.68 16.24 15.32
CA PRO A 20 -19.44 17.54 14.67
C PRO A 20 -18.20 18.30 15.15
N ASP A 21 -17.82 18.14 16.41
CA ASP A 21 -16.66 18.73 17.07
C ASP A 21 -15.46 17.76 17.22
N GLY A 22 -15.62 16.53 16.71
CA GLY A 22 -14.61 15.49 16.75
C GLY A 22 -13.67 15.45 15.54
N LEU A 23 -12.75 14.50 15.56
CA LEU A 23 -11.85 14.22 14.44
C LEU A 23 -12.67 13.78 13.21
N GLN A 24 -12.52 14.50 12.09
CA GLN A 24 -13.29 14.29 10.85
C GLN A 24 -12.59 13.41 9.80
N HIS A 25 -11.47 12.77 10.15
CA HIS A 25 -10.76 11.88 9.23
C HIS A 25 -10.30 10.60 9.94
N LEU A 26 -10.13 9.54 9.14
CA LEU A 26 -9.54 8.27 9.56
C LEU A 26 -8.27 8.03 8.75
N ASN A 27 -7.21 7.61 9.44
CA ASN A 27 -6.04 7.05 8.77
C ASN A 27 -6.36 5.63 8.33
N VAL A 28 -6.15 5.35 7.04
CA VAL A 28 -6.28 4.01 6.46
C VAL A 28 -4.92 3.59 5.95
N GLY A 29 -4.42 2.47 6.46
CA GLY A 29 -3.11 1.93 6.11
C GLY A 29 -2.84 0.62 6.86
N THR A 30 -1.63 0.11 6.73
CA THR A 30 -1.21 -1.12 7.41
C THR A 30 -0.72 -0.87 8.83
N GLY A 31 -0.30 0.36 9.14
CA GLY A 31 0.41 0.67 10.39
C GLY A 31 1.78 0.02 10.48
N VAL A 32 2.35 -0.45 9.37
CA VAL A 32 3.66 -1.10 9.29
C VAL A 32 4.52 -0.33 8.30
N ASP A 33 5.77 -0.09 8.66
CA ASP A 33 6.78 0.55 7.82
C ASP A 33 7.70 -0.47 7.15
N LEU A 34 8.33 -0.03 6.07
CA LEU A 34 9.26 -0.79 5.25
C LEU A 34 10.31 0.18 4.68
N THR A 35 11.56 -0.25 4.61
CA THR A 35 12.60 0.55 3.93
C THR A 35 12.42 0.51 2.42
N ILE A 36 12.93 1.51 1.71
CA ILE A 36 12.94 1.52 0.24
C ILE A 36 13.69 0.31 -0.32
N LYS A 37 14.77 -0.12 0.35
CA LYS A 37 15.52 -1.33 -0.01
C LYS A 37 14.66 -2.58 0.01
N GLN A 38 13.96 -2.81 1.12
CA GLN A 38 13.07 -3.98 1.24
C GLN A 38 11.91 -3.91 0.23
N LEU A 39 11.40 -2.72 -0.09
CA LEU A 39 10.37 -2.55 -1.13
C LEU A 39 10.90 -2.93 -2.51
N ALA A 40 12.08 -2.42 -2.87
CA ALA A 40 12.71 -2.70 -4.15
C ALA A 40 13.00 -4.19 -4.32
N GLU A 41 13.50 -4.84 -3.27
CA GLU A 41 13.73 -6.30 -3.23
C GLU A 41 12.42 -7.09 -3.40
N ALA A 42 11.35 -6.71 -2.70
CA ALA A 42 10.05 -7.36 -2.83
C ALA A 42 9.43 -7.20 -4.24
N VAL A 43 9.62 -6.04 -4.87
CA VAL A 43 9.19 -5.81 -6.26
C VAL A 43 10.02 -6.64 -7.24
N ALA A 44 11.35 -6.72 -7.03
CA ALA A 44 12.23 -7.56 -7.84
C ALA A 44 11.82 -9.04 -7.76
N GLU A 45 11.53 -9.54 -6.56
CA GLU A 45 11.02 -10.90 -6.36
C GLU A 45 9.68 -11.11 -7.08
N ALA A 46 8.71 -10.22 -6.88
CA ALA A 46 7.38 -10.34 -7.47
C ALA A 46 7.40 -10.30 -9.02
N THR A 47 8.35 -9.57 -9.60
CA THR A 47 8.54 -9.48 -11.05
C THR A 47 9.44 -10.57 -11.62
N GLY A 48 10.15 -11.32 -10.79
CA GLY A 48 11.14 -12.32 -11.21
C GLY A 48 12.44 -11.71 -11.76
N PHE A 49 12.74 -10.44 -11.42
CA PHE A 49 13.96 -9.76 -11.83
C PHE A 49 15.21 -10.46 -11.26
N GLN A 50 16.18 -10.75 -12.13
CA GLN A 50 17.43 -11.45 -11.76
C GLN A 50 18.68 -10.55 -11.87
N GLY A 51 18.50 -9.27 -12.17
CA GLY A 51 19.60 -8.33 -12.27
C GLY A 51 20.02 -7.77 -10.91
N GLU A 52 20.96 -6.82 -10.94
CA GLU A 52 21.42 -6.10 -9.75
C GLU A 52 20.59 -4.82 -9.53
N ILE A 53 20.26 -4.54 -8.26
CA ILE A 53 19.65 -3.27 -7.86
C ILE A 53 20.77 -2.31 -7.47
N LEU A 54 21.01 -1.30 -8.30
CA LEU A 54 21.99 -0.24 -8.05
C LEU A 54 21.36 0.92 -7.26
N TRP A 55 22.09 1.43 -6.28
CA TRP A 55 21.67 2.54 -5.42
C TRP A 55 22.53 3.77 -5.72
N ASP A 56 21.88 4.90 -6.00
CA ASP A 56 22.56 6.17 -6.25
C ASP A 56 22.51 7.06 -4.99
N PRO A 57 23.60 7.14 -4.20
CA PRO A 57 23.63 7.93 -2.97
C PRO A 57 23.81 9.44 -3.22
N THR A 58 23.98 9.86 -4.48
CA THR A 58 24.09 11.29 -4.80
C THR A 58 22.74 11.99 -4.79
N GLN A 59 21.65 11.22 -4.86
CA GLN A 59 20.29 11.71 -4.82
C GLN A 59 19.80 11.83 -3.37
N PRO A 60 19.02 12.88 -3.02
CA PRO A 60 18.57 13.07 -1.66
C PRO A 60 17.51 12.05 -1.26
N ASP A 61 17.66 11.50 -0.05
CA ASP A 61 16.61 10.69 0.57
C ASP A 61 15.42 11.56 1.00
N GLY A 62 14.23 10.94 1.00
CA GLY A 62 13.02 11.52 1.57
C GLY A 62 13.03 11.52 3.10
N THR A 63 11.89 11.87 3.71
CA THR A 63 11.71 11.78 5.17
C THR A 63 11.96 10.35 5.66
N PRO A 64 12.79 10.13 6.70
CA PRO A 64 13.20 8.78 7.13
C PRO A 64 12.05 7.86 7.55
N LYS A 65 10.91 8.43 7.96
CA LYS A 65 9.74 7.69 8.42
C LYS A 65 8.45 8.37 7.98
N LYS A 66 7.55 7.61 7.35
CA LYS A 66 6.21 8.05 6.95
C LYS A 66 5.18 6.95 7.26
N GLN A 67 4.94 6.74 8.55
CA GLN A 67 4.00 5.75 9.07
C GLN A 67 2.68 6.42 9.47
N LEU A 68 1.55 5.85 9.06
CA LEU A 68 0.25 6.24 9.58
C LEU A 68 -0.04 5.52 10.90
N ASP A 69 -0.50 6.25 11.91
CA ASP A 69 -1.16 5.65 13.07
C ASP A 69 -2.59 5.24 12.68
N VAL A 70 -2.83 3.93 12.68
CA VAL A 70 -4.12 3.31 12.30
C VAL A 70 -4.91 2.81 13.51
N SER A 71 -4.52 3.19 14.73
CA SER A 71 -5.14 2.76 15.99
C SER A 71 -6.66 2.97 16.01
N ARG A 72 -7.14 4.10 15.50
CA ARG A 72 -8.57 4.43 15.42
C ARG A 72 -9.34 3.50 14.49
N MET A 73 -8.82 3.25 13.28
CA MET A 73 -9.46 2.35 12.32
C MET A 73 -9.50 0.92 12.88
N ALA A 74 -8.40 0.49 13.51
CA ALA A 74 -8.31 -0.79 14.20
C ALA A 74 -9.29 -0.91 15.37
N ALA A 75 -9.47 0.14 16.17
CA ALA A 75 -10.41 0.17 17.29
C ALA A 75 -11.87 0.11 16.82
N LEU A 76 -12.17 0.64 15.62
CA LEU A 76 -13.48 0.48 14.99
C LEU A 76 -13.72 -0.95 14.49
N GLY A 77 -12.67 -1.78 14.39
CA GLY A 77 -12.75 -3.19 13.98
C GLY A 77 -12.26 -3.49 12.57
N TRP A 78 -11.66 -2.51 11.89
CA TRP A 78 -11.11 -2.70 10.54
C TRP A 78 -9.59 -2.65 10.53
N ARG A 79 -8.96 -3.58 9.82
CA ARG A 79 -7.52 -3.62 9.56
C ARG A 79 -7.29 -4.06 8.11
N ALA A 80 -6.23 -3.53 7.49
CA ALA A 80 -5.78 -4.02 6.19
C ALA A 80 -5.45 -5.52 6.29
N ARG A 81 -5.85 -6.29 5.27
CA ARG A 81 -5.74 -7.75 5.28
C ARG A 81 -4.78 -8.28 4.24
N ILE A 82 -4.55 -7.54 3.15
CA ILE A 82 -3.71 -8.01 2.04
C ILE A 82 -2.24 -7.72 2.38
N PRO A 83 -1.40 -8.75 2.60
CA PRO A 83 0.03 -8.57 2.83
C PRO A 83 0.73 -7.98 1.60
N LEU A 84 1.85 -7.29 1.81
CA LEU A 84 2.61 -6.67 0.71
C LEU A 84 2.98 -7.67 -0.38
N SER A 85 3.45 -8.86 0.00
CA SER A 85 3.88 -9.90 -0.96
C SER A 85 2.72 -10.43 -1.82
N GLU A 86 1.53 -10.56 -1.24
CA GLU A 86 0.32 -10.96 -1.97
C GLU A 86 -0.13 -9.84 -2.92
N GLY A 87 -0.21 -8.61 -2.40
CA GLY A 87 -0.63 -7.45 -3.19
C GLY A 87 0.33 -7.14 -4.35
N LEU A 88 1.64 -7.30 -4.16
CA LEU A 88 2.61 -7.17 -5.24
C LEU A 88 2.43 -8.25 -6.30
N ARG A 89 2.24 -9.51 -5.89
CA ARG A 89 2.04 -10.63 -6.81
C ARG A 89 0.81 -10.45 -7.68
N SER A 90 -0.33 -10.11 -7.08
CA SER A 90 -1.59 -9.86 -7.82
C SER A 90 -1.47 -8.65 -8.74
N THR A 91 -0.82 -7.56 -8.29
CA THR A 91 -0.62 -6.36 -9.09
C THR A 91 0.28 -6.62 -10.29
N VAL A 92 1.39 -7.34 -10.12
CA VAL A 92 2.29 -7.72 -11.22
C VAL A 92 1.58 -8.62 -12.22
N GLN A 93 0.79 -9.58 -11.75
CA GLN A 93 -0.01 -10.43 -12.62
C GLN A 93 -1.00 -9.61 -13.45
N LEU A 94 -1.79 -8.75 -12.80
CA LEU A 94 -2.74 -7.86 -13.47
C LEU A 94 -2.06 -6.98 -14.52
N PHE A 95 -0.92 -6.39 -14.17
CA PHE A 95 -0.15 -5.55 -15.10
C PHE A 95 0.29 -6.35 -16.35
N ARG A 96 0.78 -7.58 -16.18
CA ARG A 96 1.17 -8.45 -17.30
C ARG A 96 -0.03 -8.80 -18.20
N GLU A 97 -1.17 -9.12 -17.60
CA GLU A 97 -2.41 -9.41 -18.34
C GLU A 97 -2.85 -8.20 -19.16
N GLN A 98 -2.90 -7.02 -18.54
CA GLN A 98 -3.28 -5.77 -19.21
C GLN A 98 -2.27 -5.36 -20.29
N LEU A 99 -0.97 -5.60 -20.06
CA LEU A 99 0.07 -5.34 -21.05
C LEU A 99 -0.12 -6.21 -22.29
N ASN A 100 -0.37 -7.51 -22.10
CA ASN A 100 -0.65 -8.45 -23.20
C ASN A 100 -1.93 -8.10 -23.97
N GLN A 101 -2.90 -7.50 -23.29
CA GLN A 101 -4.16 -7.03 -23.88
C GLN A 101 -4.05 -5.62 -24.49
N GLN A 102 -2.88 -4.99 -24.47
CA GLN A 102 -2.67 -3.60 -24.93
C GLN A 102 -3.54 -2.56 -24.21
N LEU A 103 -3.90 -2.83 -22.95
CA LEU A 103 -4.69 -1.93 -22.11
C LEU A 103 -3.82 -0.97 -21.29
N VAL A 104 -2.53 -1.27 -21.13
CA VAL A 104 -1.56 -0.39 -20.46
C VAL A 104 -1.19 0.76 -21.38
N ARG A 105 -1.30 1.99 -20.88
CA ARG A 105 -0.75 3.19 -21.53
C ARG A 105 0.64 3.44 -20.95
N LEU A 106 1.67 3.28 -21.78
CA LEU A 106 3.06 3.61 -21.45
C LEU A 106 3.42 5.01 -21.92
#